data_AF-A0A523BKM1-F1
#
_entry.id   AF-A0A523BKM1-F1
#
_cell.length_a   1.000
_cell.length_b   1.000
_cell.length_c   1.000
_cell.angle_alpha   90.00
_cell.angle_beta   90.00
_cell.angle_gamma   90.00
#
_symmetry.space_group_name_H-M   'P 1'
#
loop_
_entity.id
_entity.type
_entity.pdbx_description
1 polymer ?
#
loop_
_entity_poly.entity_id
_entity_poly.type
_entity_poly.pdbx_seq_one_letter_code
_entity_poly.pdbx_strand_id
1 'polypeptide(L)'
;MSVYFEDALRFYEESIKEFEEGVRENNTYKIRNSAEKAWNAIIQATNAIILKLLGKLPSSHWERRRMLRELETRVPEMGKLMLRDRYGARERHLHETVFYEGNIDIEDIKYELEKVRAYLNDVGKVLRE
;
A
#
# COMPACT_ATOMS: atom_id res chain seq x y z
N MET A 1 1.38 3.67 18.23
CA MET A 1 1.27 3.45 16.78
C MET A 1 0.12 4.34 16.30
N SER A 2 0.14 4.89 15.08
CA SER A 2 -1.00 5.71 14.61
C SER A 2 -2.16 4.79 14.19
N VAL A 3 -3.41 5.22 14.38
CA VAL A 3 -4.61 4.49 13.94
C VAL A 3 -4.52 4.10 12.46
N TYR A 4 -3.97 4.97 11.63
CA TYR A 4 -3.73 4.71 10.20
C TYR A 4 -2.78 3.54 9.94
N PHE A 5 -1.72 3.37 10.73
CA PHE A 5 -0.82 2.25 10.51
C PHE A 5 -1.41 0.93 11.02
N GLU A 6 -2.17 0.96 12.10
CA GLU A 6 -2.94 -0.21 12.55
C GLU A 6 -3.97 -0.64 11.49
N ASP A 7 -4.69 0.33 10.90
CA ASP A 7 -5.59 0.08 9.78
C ASP A 7 -4.85 -0.51 8.57
N ALA A 8 -3.66 -0.02 8.26
CA ALA A 8 -2.84 -0.55 7.17
C ALA A 8 -2.52 -2.03 7.37
N LEU A 9 -2.15 -2.43 8.59
CA LEU A 9 -1.86 -3.83 8.91
C LEU A 9 -3.11 -4.71 8.80
N ARG A 10 -4.27 -4.22 9.27
CA ARG A 10 -5.54 -4.95 9.14
C ARG A 10 -5.96 -5.15 7.68
N PHE A 11 -5.88 -4.09 6.87
CA PHE A 11 -6.17 -4.19 5.44
C PHE A 11 -5.27 -5.20 4.73
N TYR A 12 -3.99 -5.25 5.10
CA TYR A 12 -3.05 -6.21 4.53
C TYR A 12 -3.37 -7.64 4.97
N GLU A 13 -3.66 -7.88 6.25
CA GLU A 13 -4.05 -9.21 6.74
C GLU A 13 -5.32 -9.72 6.06
N GLU A 14 -6.36 -8.87 5.96
CA GLU A 14 -7.59 -9.21 5.26
C GLU A 14 -7.36 -9.46 3.76
N SER A 15 -6.48 -8.69 3.13
CA SER A 15 -6.09 -8.89 1.73
C SER A 15 -5.48 -10.27 1.50
N ILE A 16 -4.51 -10.67 2.32
CA ILE A 16 -3.87 -12.00 2.18
C ILE A 16 -4.91 -13.11 2.34
N LYS A 17 -5.73 -13.04 3.38
CA LYS A 17 -6.77 -14.04 3.63
C LYS A 17 -7.75 -14.15 2.47
N GLU A 18 -8.27 -13.03 1.97
CA GLU A 18 -9.24 -13.04 0.87
C GLU A 18 -8.61 -13.48 -0.46
N PHE A 19 -7.32 -13.16 -0.68
CA PHE A 19 -6.58 -13.63 -1.84
C PHE A 19 -6.45 -15.16 -1.82
N GLU A 20 -6.00 -15.74 -0.71
CA GLU A 20 -5.84 -17.19 -0.55
C GLU A 20 -7.16 -17.94 -0.71
N GLU A 21 -8.23 -17.42 -0.09
CA GLU A 21 -9.59 -17.95 -0.28
C GLU A 21 -10.05 -17.83 -1.74
N GLY A 22 -9.80 -16.68 -2.38
CA GLY A 22 -10.15 -16.43 -3.77
C GLY A 22 -9.46 -17.38 -4.74
N VAL A 23 -8.17 -17.64 -4.54
CA VAL A 23 -7.41 -18.62 -5.33
C VAL A 23 -7.95 -20.04 -5.11
N ARG A 24 -8.15 -20.45 -3.85
CA ARG A 24 -8.67 -21.78 -3.51
C ARG A 24 -10.06 -22.05 -4.10
N GLU A 25 -10.91 -21.04 -4.13
CA GLU A 25 -12.29 -21.13 -4.62
C GLU A 25 -12.44 -20.80 -6.11
N ASN A 26 -11.34 -20.47 -6.80
CA ASN A 26 -11.35 -19.92 -8.16
C ASN A 26 -12.32 -18.73 -8.31
N ASN A 27 -12.39 -17.88 -7.29
CA ASN A 27 -13.30 -16.76 -7.19
C ASN A 27 -12.57 -15.46 -7.57
N THR A 28 -12.76 -15.04 -8.81
CA THR A 28 -12.12 -13.84 -9.38
C THR A 28 -12.56 -12.55 -8.69
N TYR A 29 -13.78 -12.48 -8.13
CA TYR A 29 -14.25 -11.33 -7.38
C TYR A 29 -13.47 -11.16 -6.06
N LYS A 30 -13.27 -12.26 -5.32
CA LYS A 30 -12.43 -12.25 -4.10
C LYS A 30 -10.99 -11.84 -4.41
N ILE A 31 -10.43 -12.38 -5.50
CA ILE A 31 -9.06 -12.03 -5.94
C ILE A 31 -8.96 -10.53 -6.22
N ARG A 32 -9.92 -9.93 -6.95
CA ARG A 32 -9.91 -8.49 -7.22
C ARG A 32 -10.05 -7.66 -5.95
N ASN A 33 -10.96 -8.05 -5.06
CA ASN A 33 -11.14 -7.37 -3.78
C ASN A 33 -9.90 -7.42 -2.89
N SER A 34 -9.17 -8.54 -2.89
CA SER A 34 -7.92 -8.62 -2.14
C SER A 34 -6.87 -7.63 -2.63
N ALA A 35 -6.77 -7.41 -3.95
CA ALA A 35 -5.86 -6.41 -4.52
C ALA A 35 -6.23 -4.99 -4.07
N GLU A 36 -7.52 -4.65 -4.07
CA GLU A 36 -8.00 -3.35 -3.57
C GLU A 36 -7.75 -3.17 -2.06
N LYS A 37 -7.89 -4.23 -1.26
CA LYS A 37 -7.54 -4.17 0.17
C LYS A 37 -6.04 -3.95 0.38
N ALA A 38 -5.19 -4.62 -0.40
CA ALA A 38 -3.74 -4.40 -0.37
C ALA A 38 -3.37 -2.97 -0.78
N TRP A 39 -4.06 -2.40 -1.76
CA TRP A 39 -3.92 -1.00 -2.11
C TRP A 39 -4.32 -0.06 -0.96
N ASN A 40 -5.44 -0.34 -0.30
CA ASN A 40 -5.86 0.42 0.88
C ASN A 40 -4.84 0.34 2.03
N ALA A 41 -4.15 -0.80 2.21
CA ALA A 41 -3.04 -0.89 3.16
C ALA A 41 -1.91 0.12 2.84
N ILE A 42 -1.53 0.26 1.57
CA ILE A 42 -0.54 1.25 1.12
C ILE A 42 -1.02 2.68 1.39
N ILE A 43 -2.29 2.99 1.11
CA ILE A 43 -2.89 4.29 1.38
C ILE A 43 -2.77 4.63 2.87
N GLN A 44 -3.19 3.72 3.76
CA GLN A 44 -3.21 4.00 5.19
C GLN A 44 -1.80 4.10 5.79
N ALA A 45 -0.86 3.25 5.35
CA ALA A 45 0.54 3.39 5.76
C ALA A 45 1.15 4.72 5.30
N THR A 46 0.80 5.16 4.09
CA THR A 46 1.23 6.45 3.55
C THR A 46 0.64 7.62 4.33
N ASN A 47 -0.64 7.54 4.72
CA ASN A 47 -1.28 8.53 5.59
C ASN A 47 -0.55 8.60 6.94
N ALA A 48 -0.21 7.45 7.52
CA ALA A 48 0.48 7.38 8.80
C ALA A 48 1.83 8.10 8.80
N ILE A 49 2.67 7.86 7.78
CA ILE A 49 4.01 8.46 7.72
C ILE A 49 3.97 9.95 7.37
N ILE A 50 3.06 10.37 6.47
CA ILE A 50 2.85 11.78 6.16
C ILE A 50 2.34 12.52 7.39
N LEU A 51 1.39 11.95 8.13
CA LEU A 51 0.88 12.54 9.36
C LEU A 51 2.00 12.70 10.40
N LYS A 52 2.81 11.66 10.61
CA LYS A 52 3.92 11.70 11.56
C LYS A 52 4.94 12.79 11.22
N LEU A 53 5.35 12.89 9.94
CA LEU A 53 6.50 13.71 9.54
C LEU A 53 6.11 15.13 9.08
N LEU A 54 4.90 15.33 8.56
CA LEU A 54 4.42 16.63 8.07
C LEU A 54 3.25 17.20 8.86
N GLY A 55 2.65 16.44 9.79
CA GLY A 55 1.48 16.88 10.57
C GLY A 55 0.22 17.11 9.74
N LYS A 56 0.13 16.50 8.55
CA LYS A 56 -0.98 16.70 7.59
C LYS A 56 -1.59 15.37 7.17
N LEU A 57 -2.87 15.40 6.81
CA LEU A 57 -3.54 14.29 6.16
C LEU A 57 -3.83 14.64 4.69
N PRO A 58 -3.36 13.81 3.75
CA PRO A 58 -3.63 14.03 2.34
C PRO A 58 -5.05 13.59 1.97
N SER A 59 -5.72 14.40 1.15
CA SER A 59 -7.08 14.18 0.68
C SER A 59 -7.18 13.41 -0.64
N SER A 60 -6.08 13.30 -1.40
CA SER A 60 -6.07 12.65 -2.73
C SER A 60 -4.77 11.87 -3.00
N HIS A 61 -4.78 11.01 -4.03
CA HIS A 61 -3.56 10.32 -4.46
C HIS A 61 -2.49 11.30 -4.99
N TRP A 62 -2.91 12.40 -5.62
CA TRP A 62 -1.99 13.47 -6.03
C TRP A 62 -1.29 14.11 -4.82
N GLU A 63 -2.04 14.43 -3.75
CA GLU A 63 -1.45 14.99 -2.53
C GLU A 63 -0.49 14.02 -1.87
N ARG A 64 -0.84 12.73 -1.77
CA ARG A 64 0.07 11.68 -1.26
C ARG A 64 1.38 11.67 -2.03
N ARG A 65 1.34 11.60 -3.36
CA ARG A 65 2.55 11.60 -4.21
C ARG A 65 3.36 12.89 -4.06
N ARG A 66 2.71 14.04 -3.94
CA ARG A 66 3.39 15.33 -3.72
C ARG A 66 4.10 15.36 -2.37
N MET A 67 3.42 14.94 -1.31
CA MET A 67 3.96 14.96 0.07
C MET A 67 5.06 13.90 0.26
N LEU A 68 4.95 12.72 -0.36
CA LEU A 68 6.04 11.74 -0.38
C LEU A 68 7.29 12.30 -1.06
N ARG A 69 7.15 12.99 -2.20
CA ARG A 69 8.28 13.68 -2.86
C ARG A 69 8.95 14.71 -1.96
N GLU A 70 8.15 15.49 -1.24
CA GLU A 70 8.65 16.48 -0.29
C GLU A 70 9.45 15.80 0.83
N LEU A 71 8.93 14.70 1.39
CA LEU A 71 9.63 13.92 2.42
C LEU A 71 10.93 13.32 1.91
N GLU A 72 10.92 12.70 0.73
CA GLU A 72 12.11 12.12 0.10
C GLU A 72 13.20 13.15 -0.19
N THR A 73 12.82 14.39 -0.49
CA THR A 73 13.76 15.49 -0.74
C THR A 73 14.33 16.06 0.55
N ARG A 74 13.51 16.17 1.60
CA ARG A 74 13.88 16.87 2.85
C ARG A 74 14.52 15.95 3.90
N VAL A 75 14.21 14.66 3.87
CA VAL A 75 14.65 13.67 4.86
C VAL A 75 15.46 12.58 4.14
N PRO A 76 16.81 12.57 4.25
CA PRO A 76 17.66 11.63 3.51
C PRO A 76 17.28 10.16 3.69
N GLU A 77 16.87 9.75 4.89
CA GLU A 77 16.41 8.38 5.15
C GLU A 77 15.12 8.04 4.41
N MET A 78 14.19 8.99 4.25
CA MET A 78 13.00 8.81 3.43
C MET A 78 13.35 8.68 1.95
N GLY A 79 14.34 9.43 1.47
CA GLY A 79 14.81 9.35 0.08
C GLY A 79 15.29 7.94 -0.30
N LYS A 80 15.92 7.20 0.63
CA LYS A 80 16.37 5.83 0.39
C LYS A 80 15.22 4.82 0.24
N LEU A 81 14.05 5.12 0.80
CA LEU A 81 12.91 4.20 0.78
C LEU A 81 12.11 4.25 -0.52
N MET A 82 12.25 5.34 -1.29
CA MET A 82 11.55 5.58 -2.57
C MET A 82 10.04 5.31 -2.49
N LEU A 83 9.41 5.74 -1.40
CA LEU A 83 8.01 5.44 -1.11
C LEU A 83 7.06 6.04 -2.16
N ARG A 84 7.39 7.18 -2.77
CA ARG A 84 6.58 7.80 -3.83
C ARG A 84 6.43 6.87 -5.03
N ASP A 85 7.54 6.33 -5.51
CA ASP A 85 7.55 5.46 -6.69
C ASP A 85 6.91 4.11 -6.34
N ARG A 86 7.16 3.61 -5.12
CA ARG A 86 6.50 2.39 -4.63
C ARG A 86 5.00 2.56 -4.49
N TYR A 87 4.53 3.72 -4.02
CA TYR A 87 3.11 4.04 -3.92
C TYR A 87 2.44 4.03 -5.31
N GLY A 88 3.04 4.72 -6.29
CA GLY A 88 2.50 4.79 -7.65
C GLY A 88 2.47 3.44 -8.36
N ALA A 89 3.49 2.59 -8.15
CA ALA A 89 3.48 1.25 -8.71
C ALA A 89 2.37 0.37 -8.09
N ARG A 90 2.08 0.50 -6.79
CA ARG A 90 0.98 -0.25 -6.15
C ARG A 90 -0.40 0.22 -6.60
N GLU A 91 -0.57 1.53 -6.84
CA GLU A 91 -1.75 2.08 -7.52
C GLU A 91 -1.94 1.42 -8.89
N ARG A 92 -0.87 1.40 -9.71
CA ARG A 92 -0.94 0.82 -11.05
C ARG A 92 -1.27 -0.67 -11.04
N HIS A 93 -0.54 -1.46 -10.25
CA HIS A 93 -0.61 -2.91 -10.32
C HIS A 93 -1.82 -3.49 -9.57
N LEU A 94 -2.16 -2.97 -8.39
CA LEU A 94 -3.25 -3.53 -7.57
C LEU A 94 -4.59 -2.86 -7.88
N HIS A 95 -4.63 -1.52 -7.84
CA HIS A 95 -5.87 -0.77 -7.97
C HIS A 95 -6.34 -0.70 -9.43
N GLU A 96 -5.49 -0.25 -10.33
CA GLU A 96 -5.87 -0.09 -11.74
C GLU A 96 -5.94 -1.45 -12.46
N THR A 97 -4.83 -2.19 -12.50
CA THR A 97 -4.69 -3.40 -13.34
C THR A 97 -5.54 -4.56 -12.84
N VAL A 98 -5.45 -4.89 -11.55
CA VAL A 98 -6.18 -6.06 -11.01
C VAL A 98 -7.62 -5.67 -10.65
N PHE A 99 -7.80 -4.65 -9.80
CA PHE A 99 -9.13 -4.34 -9.30
C PHE A 99 -10.04 -3.72 -10.36
N TYR A 100 -9.62 -2.70 -11.12
CA TYR A 100 -10.47 -2.05 -12.12
C TYR A 100 -10.50 -2.78 -13.48
N GLU A 101 -9.33 -3.02 -14.09
CA GLU A 101 -9.24 -3.63 -15.42
C GLU A 101 -9.60 -5.13 -15.39
N GLY A 102 -9.42 -5.80 -14.24
CA GLY A 102 -9.75 -7.21 -14.07
C GLY A 102 -8.69 -8.16 -14.63
N ASN A 103 -7.47 -7.67 -14.84
CA ASN A 103 -6.34 -8.47 -15.29
C ASN A 103 -5.82 -9.30 -14.11
N ILE A 104 -6.16 -10.60 -14.09
CA ILE A 104 -5.79 -11.51 -13.00
C ILE A 104 -4.64 -12.42 -13.44
N ASP A 105 -3.47 -12.15 -12.87
CA ASP A 105 -2.33 -13.08 -12.85
C ASP A 105 -2.02 -13.39 -11.38
N ILE A 106 -2.17 -14.65 -10.99
CA ILE A 106 -2.02 -15.07 -9.59
C ILE A 106 -0.59 -14.87 -9.09
N GLU A 107 0.42 -15.09 -9.93
CA GLU A 107 1.81 -14.96 -9.50
C GLU A 107 2.23 -13.49 -9.43
N ASP A 108 1.75 -12.66 -10.35
CA ASP A 108 1.98 -11.21 -10.29
C ASP A 108 1.30 -10.58 -9.05
N ILE A 109 0.07 -11.00 -8.73
CA ILE A 109 -0.62 -10.52 -7.52
C ILE A 109 0.14 -10.93 -6.26
N LYS A 110 0.61 -12.18 -6.14
CA LYS A 110 1.46 -12.62 -5.02
C LYS A 110 2.71 -11.77 -4.90
N TYR A 111 3.38 -11.51 -6.03
CA TYR A 111 4.58 -10.69 -6.06
C TYR A 111 4.30 -9.27 -5.54
N GLU A 112 3.20 -8.66 -5.95
CA GLU A 112 2.80 -7.33 -5.49
C GLU A 112 2.37 -7.30 -4.02
N LEU A 113 1.71 -8.35 -3.51
CA LEU A 113 1.40 -8.49 -2.08
C LEU A 113 2.69 -8.51 -1.22
N GLU A 114 3.74 -9.19 -1.67
CA GLU A 114 5.04 -9.16 -1.01
C GLU A 114 5.67 -7.74 -1.03
N LYS A 115 5.48 -6.98 -2.12
CA LYS A 115 5.91 -5.56 -2.17
C LYS A 115 5.12 -4.68 -1.22
N VAL A 116 3.83 -4.97 -1.02
CA VAL A 116 3.01 -4.30 0.01
C VAL A 116 3.56 -4.60 1.39
N ARG A 117 3.85 -5.86 1.72
CA ARG A 117 4.51 -6.23 3.00
C ARG A 117 5.80 -5.45 3.22
N ALA A 118 6.66 -5.39 2.21
CA ALA A 118 7.91 -4.65 2.27
C ALA A 118 7.67 -3.15 2.53
N TYR A 119 6.66 -2.55 1.88
CA TYR A 119 6.29 -1.14 2.10
C TYR A 119 5.85 -0.90 3.55
N LEU A 120 4.97 -1.76 4.08
CA LEU A 120 4.50 -1.67 5.46
C LEU A 120 5.64 -1.84 6.47
N ASN A 121 6.57 -2.76 6.21
CA ASN A 121 7.72 -2.97 7.07
C ASN A 121 8.64 -1.74 7.15
N ASP A 122 8.92 -1.12 6.01
CA ASP A 122 9.78 0.07 5.96
C ASP A 122 9.11 1.27 6.62
N VAL A 123 7.82 1.52 6.31
CA VAL A 123 7.04 2.55 7.00
C VAL A 123 6.99 2.29 8.51
N GLY A 124 6.75 1.04 8.91
CA GLY A 124 6.69 0.65 10.32
C GLY A 124 8.00 0.91 11.08
N LYS A 125 9.17 0.75 10.43
CA LYS A 125 10.46 1.10 11.02
C LYS A 125 10.53 2.60 11.31
N VAL A 126 10.23 3.43 10.31
CA VAL A 126 10.23 4.89 10.46
C VAL A 126 9.22 5.35 11.51
N LEU A 127 8.06 4.69 11.63
CA LEU A 127 7.05 5.04 12.62
C LEU A 127 7.47 4.71 14.06
N ARG A 128 8.39 3.78 14.30
CA ARG A 128 8.88 3.39 15.63
C ARG A 128 10.05 4.23 16.14
N GLU A 129 10.74 4.94 15.27
CA GLU A 129 11.78 5.92 15.63
C GLU A 129 11.21 7.15 16.33
#